data_AF-A0A1Q3X3V6-F1
#
_entry.id   AF-A0A1Q3X3V6-F1
#
_cell.length_a   1.000
_cell.length_b   1.000
_cell.length_c   1.000
_cell.angle_alpha   90.00
_cell.angle_beta   90.00
_cell.angle_gamma   90.00
#
_symmetry.space_group_name_H-M   'P 1'
#
loop_
_entity.id
_entity.type
_entity.pdbx_description
1 polymer ?
#
loop_
_entity_poly.entity_id
_entity_poly.type
_entity_poly.pdbx_seq_one_letter_code
_entity_poly.pdbx_strand_id
1 'polypeptide(L)' 'MNNELTPQQERLAIEIASALDDMDSIQAHRRYVLVYSEAILRKVLMRSLSVPADQIRKTRGALFTSLLRSYAGQARH' A
#
# COMPACT_ATOMS: atom_id res chain seq x y z
N MET A 1 -21.12 8.30 -2.62
CA MET A 1 -19.77 8.69 -3.04
C MET A 1 -19.39 7.76 -4.18
N ASN A 2 -19.24 8.29 -5.40
CA ASN A 2 -18.82 7.48 -6.54
C ASN A 2 -17.39 7.00 -6.25
N ASN A 3 -17.25 5.71 -6.00
CA ASN A 3 -16.01 5.07 -5.56
C ASN A 3 -15.13 4.71 -6.77
N GLU A 4 -15.13 5.59 -7.77
CA GLU A 4 -14.44 5.42 -9.04
C GLU A 4 -13.03 6.00 -8.92
N LEU A 5 -12.04 5.17 -9.24
CA LEU A 5 -10.64 5.56 -9.22
C LEU A 5 -10.34 6.44 -10.43
N THR A 6 -9.59 7.51 -10.23
CA THR A 6 -8.95 8.19 -11.35
C THR A 6 -7.96 7.24 -12.04
N PRO A 7 -7.65 7.44 -13.34
CA PRO A 7 -6.65 6.63 -14.03
C PRO A 7 -5.28 6.63 -13.32
N GLN A 8 -4.92 7.73 -12.65
CA GLN A 8 -3.68 7.82 -11.87
C GLN A 8 -3.74 6.95 -10.62
N GLN A 9 -4.86 6.95 -9.89
CA GLN A 9 -5.02 6.11 -8.70
C GLN A 9 -5.06 4.61 -9.06
N GLU A 10 -5.71 4.25 -10.16
CA GLU A 10 -5.72 2.87 -10.64
C GLU A 10 -4.31 2.39 -10.99
N ARG A 11 -3.53 3.21 -11.72
CA ARG A 11 -2.12 2.92 -12.01
C ARG A 11 -1.30 2.75 -10.73
N LEU A 12 -1.45 3.67 -9.77
CA LEU A 12 -0.75 3.59 -8.50
C LEU A 12 -1.12 2.32 -7.71
N ALA A 13 -2.38 1.92 -7.71
CA ALA A 13 -2.81 0.69 -7.04
C ALA A 13 -2.17 -0.56 -7.68
N ILE A 14 -2.12 -0.62 -9.02
CA ILE A 14 -1.46 -1.71 -9.75
C ILE A 14 0.06 -1.70 -9.51
N GLU A 15 0.71 -0.53 -9.54
CA GLU A 15 2.14 -0.38 -9.25
C GLU A 15 2.48 -0.92 -7.85
N ILE A 16 1.69 -0.53 -6.84
CA ILE A 16 1.89 -1.00 -5.46
C ILE A 16 1.69 -2.52 -5.37
N ALA A 17 0.60 -3.05 -5.91
CA ALA A 17 0.29 -4.48 -5.85
C ALA A 17 1.36 -5.33 -6.55
N SER A 18 1.82 -4.89 -7.72
CA SER A 18 2.87 -5.56 -8.49
C SER A 18 4.22 -5.52 -7.77
N ALA A 19 4.64 -4.36 -7.28
CA ALA A 19 5.92 -4.22 -6.56
C ALA A 19 5.97 -5.06 -5.27
N LEU A 20 4.83 -5.27 -4.62
CA LEU A 20 4.71 -6.07 -3.41
C LEU A 20 4.54 -7.58 -3.67
N ASP A 21 4.41 -8.00 -4.94
CA ASP A 21 4.00 -9.36 -5.32
C ASP A 21 2.68 -9.76 -4.62
N ASP A 22 1.70 -8.84 -4.64
CA ASP A 22 0.44 -8.92 -3.89
C ASP A 22 -0.76 -8.56 -4.79
N MET A 23 -0.72 -9.02 -6.04
CA MET A 23 -1.75 -8.78 -7.06
C MET A 23 -3.11 -9.38 -6.68
N ASP A 24 -3.13 -10.49 -5.92
CA ASP A 24 -4.34 -11.09 -5.36
C ASP A 24 -5.11 -10.11 -4.46
N SER A 25 -4.40 -9.14 -3.87
CA SER A 25 -4.96 -8.10 -3.00
C SER A 25 -5.22 -6.77 -3.72
N ILE A 26 -5.28 -6.72 -5.05
CA ILE A 26 -5.45 -5.47 -5.82
C ILE A 26 -6.64 -4.62 -5.35
N GLN A 27 -7.74 -5.24 -4.93
CA GLN A 27 -8.91 -4.51 -4.40
C GLN A 27 -8.60 -3.76 -3.10
N ALA A 28 -7.71 -4.29 -2.26
CA ALA A 28 -7.24 -3.60 -1.07
C ALA A 28 -6.38 -2.39 -1.45
N HIS A 29 -5.45 -2.57 -2.41
CA HIS A 29 -4.60 -1.48 -2.92
C HIS A 29 -5.41 -0.35 -3.55
N ARG A 30 -6.45 -0.67 -4.31
CA ARG A 30 -7.45 0.29 -4.83
C ARG A 30 -8.14 1.08 -3.71
N ARG A 31 -8.46 0.45 -2.58
CA ARG A 31 -9.01 1.18 -1.42
C ARG A 31 -7.97 2.09 -0.77
N TYR A 32 -6.71 1.68 -0.72
CA TYR A 32 -5.65 2.48 -0.11
C TYR A 32 -5.39 3.78 -0.85
N VAL A 33 -5.39 3.78 -2.19
CA VAL A 33 -5.21 5.00 -3.01
C VAL A 33 -6.39 5.99 -2.92
N LEU A 34 -7.54 5.57 -2.38
CA LEU A 34 -8.68 6.44 -2.08
C LEU A 34 -8.59 7.05 -0.66
N VAL A 35 -7.89 6.39 0.26
CA VAL A 35 -7.85 6.76 1.68
C VAL A 35 -6.57 7.51 2.05
N TYR A 36 -5.45 7.19 1.41
CA TYR A 36 -4.14 7.73 1.71
C TYR A 36 -3.60 8.55 0.55
N SER A 37 -2.84 9.60 0.86
CA SER A 37 -2.15 10.37 -0.17
C SER A 37 -1.06 9.53 -0.84
N GLU A 38 -0.81 9.81 -2.12
CA GLU A 38 0.25 9.15 -2.90
C GLU A 38 1.62 9.23 -2.20
N ALA A 39 1.93 10.37 -1.56
CA ALA A 39 3.17 10.55 -0.80
C ALA A 39 3.32 9.53 0.34
N ILE A 40 2.25 9.27 1.11
CA ILE A 40 2.27 8.26 2.18
C ILE A 40 2.45 6.87 1.59
N LEU A 41 1.70 6.54 0.55
CA LEU A 41 1.75 5.23 -0.10
C LEU A 41 3.13 4.94 -0.67
N ARG A 42 3.75 5.89 -1.38
CA ARG A 42 5.11 5.74 -1.90
C ARG A 42 6.14 5.59 -0.77
N LYS A 43 6.02 6.36 0.32
CA LYS A 43 6.90 6.23 1.49
C LYS A 43 6.80 4.85 2.13
N VAL A 44 5.59 4.33 2.31
CA VAL A 44 5.36 2.99 2.90
C VAL A 44 5.81 1.89 1.94
N LEU A 45 5.59 2.05 0.64
CA LEU A 45 6.06 1.12 -0.39
C LEU A 45 7.58 0.99 -0.36
N MET A 46 8.32 2.11 -0.40
CA MET A 46 9.78 2.10 -0.32
C MET A 46 10.28 1.38 0.94
N ARG A 47 9.66 1.65 2.09
CA ARG A 47 10.00 0.96 3.34
C ARG A 47 9.75 -0.55 3.25
N SER A 48 8.63 -0.96 2.66
CA SER A 48 8.28 -2.38 2.50
C SER A 48 9.24 -3.11 1.56
N LEU A 49 9.71 -2.45 0.50
CA LEU A 49 10.69 -2.98 -0.44
C LEU A 49 12.12 -3.03 0.14
N SER A 50 12.45 -2.13 1.06
CA SER A 50 13.76 -2.11 1.72
C SER A 50 13.99 -3.25 2.71
N VAL A 51 12.93 -3.95 3.13
CA VAL A 51 13.03 -5.09 4.06
C VAL A 51 13.41 -6.35 3.27
N PRO A 52 14.54 -7.01 3.60
CA PRO A 52 14.92 -8.28 3.01
C PRO A 52 13.85 -9.36 3.19
N ALA A 53 13.65 -10.20 2.18
CA ALA A 53 12.55 -11.17 2.18
C ALA A 53 12.63 -12.17 3.33
N ASP A 54 13.83 -12.54 3.76
CA ASP A 54 14.11 -13.42 4.92
C ASP A 54 13.66 -12.82 6.27
N GLN A 55 13.47 -11.50 6.33
CA GLN A 55 12.99 -10.79 7.52
C GLN A 55 11.46 -10.57 7.50
N ILE A 56 10.78 -10.97 6.43
CA ILE A 56 9.33 -10.79 6.29
C ILE A 56 8.62 -12.04 6.82
N ARG A 57 7.92 -11.89 7.96
CA ARG A 57 7.20 -13.00 8.63
C ARG A 57 6.07 -13.64 7.79
N LYS A 58 5.44 -12.88 6.89
CA LYS A 58 4.30 -13.34 6.08
C LYS A 58 4.54 -13.06 4.60
N THR A 59 4.03 -11.93 4.11
CA THR A 59 4.21 -11.47 2.73
C THR A 59 4.57 -9.99 2.75
N ARG A 60 5.17 -9.49 1.66
CA ARG A 60 5.52 -8.08 1.55
C ARG A 60 4.26 -7.20 1.53
N GLY A 61 3.16 -7.67 0.95
CA GLY A 61 1.83 -7.05 1.06
C GLY A 61 1.34 -6.90 2.51
N ALA A 62 1.47 -7.95 3.33
CA ALA A 62 1.09 -7.89 4.75
C ALA A 62 1.94 -6.90 5.55
N LEU A 63 3.24 -6.81 5.25
CA LEU A 63 4.13 -5.80 5.83
C LEU A 63 3.68 -4.38 5.44
N PHE A 64 3.40 -4.14 4.16
CA PHE A 64 2.92 -2.87 3.66
C PHE A 64 1.65 -2.43 4.39
N THR A 65 0.64 -3.30 4.50
CA THR A 65 -0.61 -3.00 5.23
C THR A 65 -0.35 -2.68 6.70
N SER A 66 0.54 -3.42 7.37
CA SER A 66 0.90 -3.17 8.77
C SER A 66 1.56 -1.79 8.97
N LEU A 67 2.48 -1.43 8.07
CA LEU A 67 3.13 -0.12 8.08
C LEU A 67 2.14 1.00 7.79
N LEU A 68 1.24 0.81 6.83
CA LEU A 68 0.21 1.79 6.47
C LEU A 68 -0.74 2.07 7.65
N ARG A 69 -1.17 1.03 8.37
CA ARG A 69 -1.97 1.16 9.59
C ARG A 69 -1.22 1.90 10.71
N SER A 70 0.09 1.66 10.84
CA SER A 70 0.92 2.34 11.82
C SER A 70 0.98 3.86 11.54
N TYR A 71 1.09 4.25 10.27
CA TYR A 71 1.01 5.65 9.85
C TYR A 71 -0.37 6.26 10.12
N ALA A 72 -1.45 5.53 9.84
CA ALA A 72 -2.81 5.97 10.12
C ALA A 72 -3.08 6.17 11.63
N GLY A 73 -2.47 5.33 12.48
CA GLY A 73 -2.51 5.46 13.93
C GLY A 73 -1.69 6.65 14.46
N GLN A 74 -0.54 6.93 13.85
CA GLN A 74 0.30 8.07 14.22
C GLN A 74 -0.32 9.43 13.84
N ALA A 75 -1.13 9.52 12.78
CA ALA A 75 -1.82 10.74 12.39
C ALA A 75 -3.00 11.14 13.32
N ARG A 76 -3.28 10.35 14.37
CA ARG A 76 -4.34 10.59 15.36
C ARG A 76 -3.84 11.13 16.70
N HIS A 77 -2.56 11.48 16.81
CA HIS A 77 -1.94 12.11 17.98
C HIS A 77 -1.38 13.49 17.61
#